data_AF-A0A6M3XNN7-F1
#
_entry.id   AF-A0A6M3XNN7-F1
#
_cell.length_a   1.000
_cell.length_b   1.000
_cell.length_c   1.000
_cell.angle_alpha   90.00
_cell.angle_beta   90.00
_cell.angle_gamma   90.00
#
_symmetry.space_group_name_H-M   'P 1'
#
loop_
_entity.id
_entity.type
_entity.pdbx_description
1 polymer ?
#
loop_
_entity_poly.entity_id
_entity_poly.type
_entity_poly.pdbx_seq_one_letter_code
_entity_poly.pdbx_strand_id
1 'polypeptide(L)'
;MKEALEDMVYQFGYRVVVNNKPAITTGGLSALEEAFDALGWDDPHILPEEGFSCDIVGCMKEPSSGQTWGDIYLRLCREHGGMAFKKEERPPVKEYAIKRELKRDKITGFLVD
;
A
#
# COMPACT_ATOMS: atom_id res chain seq x y z
N MET A 1 13.62 -5.81 -6.99
CA MET A 1 13.92 -4.34 -7.01
C MET A 1 12.70 -3.54 -7.44
N LYS A 2 12.03 -3.92 -8.54
CA LYS A 2 10.76 -3.31 -8.96
C LYS A 2 9.69 -3.32 -7.87
N GLU A 3 9.40 -4.47 -7.27
CA GLU A 3 8.42 -4.60 -6.18
C GLU A 3 8.70 -3.69 -4.97
N ALA A 4 9.97 -3.55 -4.59
CA ALA A 4 10.37 -2.67 -3.48
C ALA A 4 10.14 -1.18 -3.81
N LEU A 5 10.36 -0.78 -5.07
CA LEU A 5 10.05 0.57 -5.54
C LEU A 5 8.52 0.79 -5.61
N GLU A 6 7.74 -0.20 -6.06
CA GLU A 6 6.28 -0.12 -6.04
C GLU A 6 5.75 0.04 -4.61
N ASP A 7 6.24 -0.76 -3.66
CA ASP A 7 5.89 -0.64 -2.24
C ASP A 7 6.24 0.74 -1.68
N MET A 8 7.42 1.28 -2.01
CA MET A 8 7.82 2.63 -1.62
C MET A 8 6.87 3.69 -2.19
N VAL A 9 6.55 3.62 -3.48
CA VAL A 9 5.60 4.54 -4.12
C VAL A 9 4.23 4.44 -3.47
N TYR A 10 3.70 3.23 -3.22
CA TYR A 10 2.42 3.05 -2.54
C TYR A 10 2.38 3.63 -1.13
N GLN A 11 3.53 3.72 -0.46
CA GLN A 11 3.66 4.25 0.90
C GLN A 11 3.81 5.77 0.94
N PHE A 12 4.54 6.36 -0.01
CA PHE A 12 4.94 7.77 0.05
C PHE A 12 4.34 8.65 -1.06
N GLY A 13 3.80 8.06 -2.12
CA GLY A 13 3.12 8.79 -3.18
C GLY A 13 1.79 9.39 -2.74
N TYR A 14 1.41 10.49 -3.39
CA TYR A 14 0.18 11.20 -3.06
C TYR A 14 -1.01 10.58 -3.78
N ARG A 15 -2.04 10.21 -3.03
CA ARG A 15 -3.28 9.66 -3.60
C ARG A 15 -4.13 10.79 -4.18
N VAL A 16 -4.56 10.60 -5.43
CA VAL A 16 -5.42 11.54 -6.17
C VAL A 16 -6.50 10.78 -6.95
N VAL A 17 -7.47 11.49 -7.49
CA VAL A 17 -8.52 10.92 -8.35
C VAL A 17 -8.43 11.54 -9.73
N VAL A 18 -8.32 10.70 -10.77
CA VAL A 18 -8.20 11.10 -12.18
C VAL A 18 -9.29 10.40 -12.97
N ASN A 19 -10.18 11.15 -13.61
CA ASN A 19 -11.30 10.59 -14.38
C ASN A 19 -12.14 9.56 -13.58
N ASN A 20 -12.45 9.87 -12.32
CA ASN A 20 -13.13 8.99 -11.35
C ASN A 20 -12.40 7.67 -11.04
N LYS A 21 -11.12 7.56 -11.40
CA LYS A 21 -10.28 6.42 -11.03
C LYS A 21 -9.26 6.82 -9.98
N PRO A 22 -8.97 5.92 -9.02
CA PRO A 22 -7.90 6.13 -8.08
C PRO A 22 -6.55 6.20 -8.79
N ALA A 23 -5.70 7.13 -8.39
CA ALA A 23 -4.37 7.29 -8.93
C ALA A 23 -3.38 7.71 -7.83
N ILE A 24 -2.09 7.56 -8.12
CA ILE A 24 -0.99 8.03 -7.28
C ILE A 24 -0.09 8.96 -8.10
N THR A 25 0.33 10.06 -7.49
CA THR A 25 1.22 11.05 -8.12
C THR A 25 2.47 11.24 -7.28
N THR A 26 3.56 11.63 -7.94
CA THR A 26 4.82 11.98 -7.28
C THR A 26 4.67 13.25 -6.42
N GLY A 27 3.70 14.11 -6.76
CA GLY A 27 3.54 15.43 -6.15
C GLY A 27 4.77 16.33 -6.32
N GLY A 28 5.61 16.08 -7.34
CA GLY A 28 6.84 16.84 -7.60
C GLY A 28 8.01 16.49 -6.66
N LEU A 29 7.96 15.34 -5.97
CA LEU A 29 9.08 14.86 -5.16
C LEU A 29 10.07 14.09 -6.02
N SER A 30 11.29 14.59 -6.16
CA SER A 30 12.31 14.03 -7.06
C SER A 30 12.59 12.53 -6.87
N ALA A 31 12.61 12.06 -5.62
CA ALA A 31 12.80 10.63 -5.33
C ALA A 31 11.63 9.75 -5.83
N LEU A 32 10.40 10.30 -5.84
CA LEU A 32 9.24 9.60 -6.41
C LEU A 32 9.21 9.71 -7.93
N GLU A 33 9.62 10.84 -8.51
CA GLU A 33 9.78 10.98 -9.96
C GLU A 33 10.76 9.95 -10.51
N GLU A 34 11.94 9.81 -9.90
CA GLU A 34 12.92 8.78 -10.27
C GLU A 34 12.36 7.36 -10.10
N ALA A 35 11.53 7.13 -9.08
CA ALA A 35 10.89 5.84 -8.87
C ALA A 35 9.84 5.53 -9.95
N PHE A 36 9.02 6.52 -10.35
CA PHE A 36 8.05 6.36 -11.43
C PHE A 36 8.75 6.07 -12.76
N ASP A 37 9.82 6.80 -13.07
CA ASP A 37 10.64 6.56 -14.25
C ASP A 37 11.23 5.14 -14.26
N ALA A 38 11.78 4.69 -13.13
CA ALA A 38 12.34 3.33 -12.99
C ALA A 38 11.27 2.22 -13.10
N LEU A 39 10.03 2.51 -12.68
CA LEU A 39 8.89 1.60 -12.79
C LEU A 39 8.22 1.64 -14.16
N GLY A 40 8.50 2.66 -14.98
CA GLY A 40 7.80 2.95 -16.23
C GLY A 40 6.36 3.39 -16.01
N TRP A 41 6.11 4.13 -14.93
CA TRP A 41 4.78 4.63 -14.56
C TRP A 41 4.58 6.07 -15.04
N ASP A 42 3.42 6.35 -15.65
CA ASP A 42 2.99 7.73 -15.90
C ASP A 42 2.70 8.46 -14.57
N ASP A 43 2.84 9.79 -14.54
CA ASP A 43 2.40 10.62 -13.42
C ASP A 43 1.21 11.49 -13.85
N PRO A 44 0.00 11.33 -13.27
CA PRO A 44 -0.37 10.36 -12.23
C PRO A 44 -0.56 8.92 -12.75
N HIS A 45 -0.15 7.93 -11.94
CA HIS A 45 -0.28 6.52 -12.24
C HIS A 45 -1.64 6.00 -11.75
N ILE A 46 -2.46 5.45 -12.65
CA ILE A 46 -3.75 4.85 -12.29
C ILE A 46 -3.52 3.58 -11.46
N LEU A 47 -4.13 3.51 -10.29
CA LEU A 47 -4.00 2.36 -9.41
C LEU A 47 -5.02 1.26 -9.74
N PRO A 48 -4.67 -0.02 -9.52
CA PRO A 48 -5.66 -1.07 -9.46
C PRO A 48 -6.64 -0.84 -8.29
N GLU A 49 -7.84 -1.39 -8.39
CA GLU A 49 -8.82 -1.32 -7.28
C GLU A 49 -8.27 -1.97 -6.00
N GLU A 50 -7.44 -3.00 -6.15
CA GLU A 50 -6.73 -3.68 -5.07
C GLU A 50 -5.56 -2.82 -4.57
N GLY A 51 -5.51 -2.55 -3.26
CA GLY A 51 -4.46 -1.72 -2.65
C GLY A 51 -4.74 -0.21 -2.66
N PHE A 52 -5.89 0.22 -3.19
CA PHE A 52 -6.36 1.61 -3.07
C PHE A 52 -6.89 1.95 -1.67
N SER A 53 -7.49 0.97 -1.00
CA SER A 53 -8.13 1.13 0.30
C SER A 53 -7.43 0.31 1.37
N CYS A 54 -7.72 0.65 2.62
CA CYS A 54 -7.31 -0.10 3.80
C CYS A 54 -7.53 -1.61 3.63
N ASP A 55 -6.58 -2.42 4.07
CA ASP A 55 -6.63 -3.89 3.94
C ASP A 55 -7.72 -4.56 4.82
N ILE A 56 -8.49 -3.81 5.61
CA ILE A 56 -9.59 -4.36 6.42
C ILE A 56 -10.86 -4.49 5.60
N VAL A 57 -11.56 -5.63 5.73
CA VAL A 57 -12.83 -5.91 5.04
C VAL A 57 -13.85 -4.82 5.34
N GLY A 58 -14.50 -4.30 4.30
CA GLY A 58 -15.51 -3.24 4.41
C GLY A 58 -14.94 -1.83 4.61
N CYS A 59 -13.63 -1.66 4.80
CA CYS A 59 -13.03 -0.34 4.89
C CYS A 59 -12.62 0.18 3.50
N MET A 60 -13.12 1.37 3.15
CA MET A 60 -12.80 2.06 1.88
C MET A 60 -11.89 3.28 2.08
N LYS A 61 -11.44 3.55 3.30
CA LYS A 61 -10.53 4.67 3.61
C LYS A 61 -9.15 4.42 3.03
N GLU A 62 -8.48 5.50 2.65
CA GLU A 62 -7.11 5.46 2.14
C GLU A 62 -6.14 4.95 3.21
N PRO A 63 -5.19 4.08 2.84
CA PRO A 63 -4.13 3.66 3.74
C PRO A 63 -3.16 4.82 4.00
N SER A 64 -2.74 5.00 5.25
CA SER A 64 -1.77 6.06 5.63
C SER A 64 -0.33 5.56 5.57
N SER A 65 -0.09 4.34 6.04
CA SER A 65 1.22 3.67 6.01
C SER A 65 1.04 2.18 6.25
N GLY A 66 1.99 1.38 5.78
CA GLY A 66 2.04 -0.04 6.11
C GLY A 66 2.54 -0.25 7.55
N GLN A 67 1.94 -1.20 8.27
CA GLN A 67 2.36 -1.60 9.61
C GLN A 67 2.06 -3.07 9.90
N THR A 68 2.76 -3.65 10.86
CA THR A 68 2.47 -5.01 11.33
C THR A 68 1.25 -5.03 12.25
N TRP A 69 0.37 -6.02 12.07
CA TRP A 69 -0.71 -6.34 13.02
C TRP A 69 -0.68 -7.82 13.35
N GLY A 70 0.07 -8.17 14.39
CA GLY A 70 0.36 -9.56 14.73
C GLY A 70 1.38 -10.14 13.76
N ASP A 71 0.97 -11.12 12.98
CA ASP A 71 1.79 -11.95 12.08
C ASP A 71 1.86 -11.46 10.63
N ILE A 72 1.14 -10.38 10.30
CA ILE A 72 0.96 -9.91 8.92
C ILE A 72 1.26 -8.41 8.82
N TYR A 73 1.83 -7.98 7.69
CA TYR A 73 2.05 -6.58 7.37
C TYR A 73 0.91 -6.02 6.51
N LEU A 74 0.25 -4.97 6.97
CA LEU A 74 -0.98 -4.45 6.37
C LEU A 74 -0.85 -2.97 6.03
N ARG A 75 -1.45 -2.58 4.90
CA ARG A 75 -1.65 -1.19 4.47
C ARG A 75 -2.96 -0.70 5.11
N LEU A 76 -2.86 0.06 6.19
CA LEU A 76 -4.00 0.41 7.04
C LEU A 76 -4.31 1.90 6.96
N CYS A 77 -5.60 2.26 7.03
CA CYS A 77 -5.99 3.66 7.24
C CYS A 77 -5.62 4.09 8.66
N ARG A 78 -5.61 5.38 8.95
CA ARG A 78 -5.19 5.93 10.26
C ARG A 78 -5.92 5.31 11.46
N GLU A 79 -7.20 4.99 11.32
CA GLU A 79 -8.02 4.42 12.41
C GLU A 79 -7.62 2.98 12.73
N HIS A 80 -7.64 2.09 11.74
CA HIS A 80 -7.14 0.72 11.90
C HIS A 80 -5.63 0.69 12.21
N GLY A 81 -4.92 1.71 11.72
CA GLY A 81 -3.61 2.19 12.15
C GLY A 81 -3.44 2.17 13.67
N GLY A 82 -4.24 3.02 14.32
CA GLY A 82 -4.28 3.18 15.76
C GLY A 82 -4.72 1.91 16.51
N MET A 83 -5.64 1.13 15.95
CA MET A 83 -6.07 -0.14 16.57
C MET A 83 -4.92 -1.15 16.65
N ALA A 84 -4.17 -1.35 15.56
CA ALA A 84 -3.03 -2.26 15.58
C ALA A 84 -1.94 -1.77 16.54
N PHE A 85 -1.68 -0.45 16.57
CA PHE A 85 -0.72 0.15 17.49
C PHE A 85 -1.09 -0.12 18.96
N LYS A 86 -2.39 -0.05 19.28
CA LYS A 86 -2.94 -0.38 20.60
C LYS A 86 -3.05 -1.88 20.87
N LYS A 87 -2.70 -2.73 19.91
CA LYS A 87 -2.80 -4.20 19.97
C LYS A 87 -4.22 -4.70 20.25
N GLU A 88 -5.21 -4.03 19.66
CA GLU A 88 -6.60 -4.47 19.68
C GLU A 88 -6.79 -5.74 18.83
N GLU A 89 -7.92 -6.43 19.02
CA GLU A 89 -8.29 -7.59 18.21
C GLU A 89 -8.42 -7.17 16.73
N ARG A 90 -7.79 -7.95 15.84
CA ARG A 90 -7.71 -7.62 14.42
C ARG A 90 -9.04 -7.95 13.72
N PRO A 91 -9.70 -6.98 13.06
CA PRO A 91 -10.85 -7.26 12.21
C PRO A 91 -10.48 -8.15 11.00
N PRO A 92 -11.47 -8.70 10.28
CA PRO A 92 -11.20 -9.48 9.07
C PRO A 92 -10.40 -8.68 8.02
N VAL A 93 -9.40 -9.33 7.42
CA VAL A 93 -8.50 -8.76 6.41
C VAL A 93 -8.96 -9.17 5.01
N LYS A 94 -8.86 -8.27 4.03
CA LYS A 94 -9.20 -8.54 2.63
C LYS A 94 -8.31 -9.65 2.06
N GLU A 95 -8.90 -10.52 1.24
CA GLU A 95 -8.22 -11.71 0.72
C GLU A 95 -6.96 -11.38 -0.10
N TYR A 96 -7.00 -10.33 -0.92
CA TYR A 96 -5.81 -9.91 -1.69
C TYR A 96 -4.65 -9.49 -0.79
N ALA A 97 -4.92 -8.91 0.38
CA ALA A 97 -3.88 -8.50 1.31
C ALA A 97 -3.23 -9.72 1.97
N ILE A 98 -4.02 -10.75 2.29
CA ILE A 98 -3.49 -12.04 2.77
C ILE A 98 -2.62 -12.68 1.67
N LYS A 99 -3.11 -12.75 0.43
CA LYS A 99 -2.37 -13.31 -0.70
C LYS A 99 -1.05 -12.57 -0.96
N ARG A 100 -1.06 -11.24 -0.89
CA ARG A 100 0.14 -10.40 -0.99
C ARG A 100 1.17 -10.79 0.08
N GLU A 101 0.74 -10.89 1.34
CA GLU A 101 1.66 -11.17 2.44
C GLU A 101 2.13 -12.62 2.52
N LEU A 102 1.39 -13.57 1.93
CA LEU A 102 1.88 -14.94 1.73
C LEU A 102 3.10 -15.01 0.82
N LYS A 103 3.27 -14.02 -0.06
CA LYS A 103 4.45 -13.88 -0.92
C LYS A 103 5.60 -13.17 -0.22
N ARG A 104 5.46 -12.72 1.02
CA ARG A 104 6.56 -12.05 1.72
C ARG A 104 7.60 -13.07 2.16
N ASP A 105 8.83 -12.92 1.68
CA ASP A 105 9.97 -13.68 2.16
C ASP A 105 10.23 -13.35 3.63
N LYS A 106 10.25 -14.38 4.49
CA LYS A 106 10.34 -14.22 5.94
C LYS A 106 11.75 -13.86 6.44
N ILE A 107 12.76 -14.05 5.60
CA ILE A 107 14.17 -13.76 5.94
C ILE A 107 14.49 -12.32 5.59
N THR A 108 14.15 -11.91 4.37
CA THR A 108 14.48 -10.59 3.81
C THR A 108 13.39 -9.55 4.06
N GLY A 109 12.16 -9.98 4.28
CA GLY A 109 11.00 -9.10 4.47
C GLY A 109 10.47 -8.48 3.18
N PHE A 110 11.01 -8.82 2.00
CA PHE A 110 10.50 -8.34 0.71
C PHE A 110 9.38 -9.22 0.17
N LEU A 111 8.49 -8.64 -0.64
CA LEU A 111 7.61 -9.42 -1.50
C LEU A 111 8.48 -10.13 -2.56
N VAL A 112 8.11 -11.37 -2.89
CA VAL A 112 8.69 -12.11 -4.01
C VAL A 112 7.59 -12.47 -5.02
N ASP A 113 7.90 -12.32 -6.30
CA ASP A 113 6.98 -12.58 -7.42
C ASP A 113 6.35 -14.00 -7.41
#